data_AF-A0A2D5FFU8-F1
#
_entry.id   AF-A0A2D5FFU8-F1
#
_cell.length_a   1.000
_cell.length_b   1.000
_cell.length_c   1.000
_cell.angle_alpha   90.00
_cell.angle_beta   90.00
_cell.angle_gamma   90.00
#
_symmetry.space_group_name_H-M   'P 1'
#
loop_
_entity.id
_entity.type
_entity.pdbx_description
1 polymer ?
#
loop_
_entity_poly.entity_id
_entity_poly.type
_entity_poly.pdbx_seq_one_letter_code
_entity_poly.pdbx_strand_id
1 'polypeptide(L)'
;MVAVRETFFGSDRRYHVFTAIKYLTYLLLGINIWLFLQEELLTLEHVALGELAPGQLVQAFSATVDTAAWVILLLLFELETSVLDDSQIRGGVRWALHGIRGLCYVFIVYAFFGYYGEVAPLHALIPYAGDPCALVGQDWSVMLNLDDFALLDAANCSDLAAPVYTLTDFSQVLASGESLQAARWLAWTDVVNAGVWILVVVVLEVEVRLQLRGGLTAAALALNKVLKFVLYGLLFAAAAYWGVAGDFLDFWDAALWLFAFIFIELNVFEWQYESRQGRAVAAS
;
A
#
# COMPACT_ATOMS: atom_id res chain seq x y z
N MET A 1 -22.55 -12.58 37.65
CA MET A 1 -23.07 -12.80 36.28
C MET A 1 -22.34 -11.82 35.39
N VAL A 2 -21.42 -12.31 34.57
CA VAL A 2 -20.77 -11.48 33.54
C VAL A 2 -21.90 -11.09 32.58
N ALA A 3 -22.16 -9.79 32.46
CA ALA A 3 -23.13 -9.31 31.47
C ALA A 3 -22.65 -9.79 30.11
N VAL A 4 -23.42 -10.68 29.47
CA VAL A 4 -23.15 -11.10 28.10
C VAL A 4 -23.31 -9.84 27.26
N ARG A 5 -22.22 -9.36 26.65
CA ARG A 5 -22.28 -8.21 25.76
C ARG A 5 -23.02 -8.69 24.51
N GLU A 6 -24.17 -8.09 24.21
CA GLU A 6 -24.82 -8.33 22.92
C GLU A 6 -23.93 -7.74 21.84
N THR A 7 -23.20 -8.61 21.14
CA THR A 7 -22.31 -8.25 20.03
C THR A 7 -22.96 -8.70 18.72
N PHE A 8 -22.64 -8.02 17.62
CA PHE A 8 -23.07 -8.43 16.28
C PHE A 8 -22.66 -9.88 15.94
N PHE A 9 -21.56 -10.36 16.54
CA PHE A 9 -21.04 -11.72 16.36
C PHE A 9 -21.81 -12.81 17.12
N GLY A 10 -22.77 -12.43 17.97
CA GLY A 10 -23.68 -13.33 18.68
C GLY A 10 -23.04 -14.16 19.80
N SER A 11 -21.75 -13.97 20.10
CA SER A 11 -21.09 -14.55 21.29
C SER A 11 -19.75 -13.86 21.58
N ASP A 12 -19.41 -13.74 22.87
CA ASP A 12 -18.14 -13.15 23.32
C ASP A 12 -16.91 -13.85 22.75
N ARG A 13 -16.95 -15.19 22.62
CA ARG A 13 -15.83 -15.95 22.05
C ARG A 13 -15.55 -15.56 20.59
N ARG A 14 -16.59 -15.41 19.77
CA ARG A 14 -16.43 -15.02 18.37
C ARG A 14 -15.91 -13.59 18.25
N TYR A 15 -16.41 -12.69 19.10
CA TYR A 15 -15.91 -11.32 19.21
C TYR A 15 -14.42 -11.30 19.58
N HIS A 16 -13.98 -12.03 20.60
CA HIS A 16 -12.56 -12.09 20.98
C HIS A 16 -11.65 -12.66 19.89
N VAL A 17 -12.09 -13.70 19.17
CA VAL A 17 -11.33 -14.24 18.03
C VAL A 17 -11.23 -13.21 16.92
N PHE A 18 -12.33 -12.53 16.58
CA PHE A 18 -12.33 -11.44 15.63
C PHE A 18 -11.36 -10.33 16.02
N THR A 19 -11.43 -9.86 17.27
CA THR A 19 -10.53 -8.83 17.82
C THR A 19 -9.06 -9.25 17.75
N ALA A 20 -8.75 -10.50 18.09
CA ALA A 20 -7.39 -11.02 18.06
C ALA A 20 -6.83 -11.06 16.63
N ILE A 21 -7.61 -11.56 15.66
CA ILE A 21 -7.18 -11.63 14.25
C ILE A 21 -7.02 -10.21 13.67
N LYS A 22 -7.92 -9.29 14.01
CA LYS A 22 -7.85 -7.88 13.60
C LYS A 22 -6.55 -7.23 14.07
N TYR A 23 -6.24 -7.28 15.37
CA TYR A 23 -5.01 -6.68 15.89
C TYR A 23 -3.75 -7.41 15.44
N LEU A 24 -3.81 -8.72 15.19
CA LEU A 24 -2.72 -9.43 14.53
C LEU A 24 -2.47 -8.87 13.12
N THR A 25 -3.52 -8.65 12.33
CA THR A 25 -3.42 -8.04 11.00
C THR A 25 -2.80 -6.65 11.07
N TYR A 26 -3.22 -5.83 12.03
CA TYR A 26 -2.69 -4.47 12.21
C TYR A 26 -1.21 -4.50 12.62
N LEU A 27 -0.83 -5.45 13.48
CA LEU A 27 0.57 -5.64 13.86
C LEU A 27 1.41 -6.06 12.66
N LEU A 28 0.93 -6.98 11.83
CA LEU A 28 1.64 -7.44 10.63
C LEU A 28 1.80 -6.31 9.62
N LEU A 29 0.75 -5.52 9.36
CA LEU A 29 0.86 -4.30 8.55
C LEU A 29 1.85 -3.28 9.14
N GLY A 30 1.88 -3.14 10.47
CA GLY A 30 2.87 -2.29 11.15
C GLY A 30 4.32 -2.80 10.98
N ILE A 31 4.51 -4.13 10.93
CA ILE A 31 5.82 -4.74 10.64
C ILE A 31 6.22 -4.50 9.19
N ASN A 32 5.29 -4.54 8.24
CA ASN A 32 5.57 -4.27 6.82
C ASN A 32 6.21 -2.88 6.61
N ILE A 33 5.84 -1.87 7.40
CA ILE A 33 6.49 -0.55 7.34
C ILE A 33 8.01 -0.66 7.56
N TRP A 34 8.44 -1.50 8.50
CA TRP A 34 9.87 -1.71 8.75
C TRP A 34 10.52 -2.55 7.65
N LEU A 35 9.80 -3.54 7.11
CA LEU A 35 10.31 -4.39 6.02
C LEU A 35 10.55 -3.58 4.75
N PHE A 36 9.58 -2.76 4.32
CA PHE A 36 9.75 -1.85 3.19
C PHE A 36 10.90 -0.87 3.42
N LEU A 37 11.02 -0.33 4.65
CA LEU A 37 12.13 0.57 4.96
C LEU A 37 13.48 -0.14 4.83
N GLN A 38 13.58 -1.43 5.16
CA GLN A 38 14.81 -2.19 4.96
C GLN A 38 15.13 -2.40 3.48
N GLU A 39 14.15 -2.81 2.67
CA GLU A 39 14.33 -3.00 1.22
C GLU A 39 14.77 -1.70 0.53
N GLU A 40 14.07 -0.60 0.80
CA GLU A 40 14.38 0.72 0.23
C GLU A 40 15.79 1.20 0.64
N LEU A 41 16.20 0.96 1.90
CA LEU A 41 17.56 1.30 2.35
C LEU A 41 18.65 0.46 1.67
N LEU A 42 18.38 -0.82 1.38
CA LEU A 42 19.32 -1.69 0.67
C LEU A 42 19.47 -1.27 -0.80
N THR A 43 18.35 -0.95 -1.47
CA THR A 43 18.37 -0.45 -2.85
C THR A 43 19.19 0.83 -2.99
N LEU A 44 19.12 1.72 -1.98
CA LEU A 44 19.95 2.93 -1.93
C LEU A 44 21.46 2.67 -1.82
N GLU A 45 21.90 1.52 -1.32
CA GLU A 45 23.33 1.16 -1.29
C GLU A 45 23.84 0.80 -2.69
N HIS A 46 23.00 0.19 -3.52
CA HIS A 46 23.34 -0.23 -4.89
C HIS A 46 23.18 0.88 -5.92
N VAL A 47 22.26 1.80 -5.65
CA VAL A 47 21.97 2.93 -6.50
C VAL A 47 22.67 4.15 -5.91
N ALA A 48 23.85 4.49 -6.42
CA ALA A 48 24.53 5.72 -6.07
C ALA A 48 23.72 6.92 -6.61
N LEU A 49 22.72 7.33 -5.83
CA LEU A 49 22.00 8.59 -5.99
C LEU A 49 23.00 9.69 -5.63
N GLY A 50 23.14 10.69 -6.50
CA GLY A 50 23.95 11.87 -6.21
C GLY A 50 23.40 12.67 -5.01
N GLU A 51 23.69 13.97 -4.95
CA GLU A 51 23.03 14.84 -3.96
C GLU A 51 21.50 14.76 -4.11
N LEU A 52 20.84 14.07 -3.17
CA LEU A 52 19.40 13.82 -3.20
C LEU A 52 18.64 15.15 -3.19
N ALA A 53 17.95 15.45 -4.29
CA ALA A 53 16.95 16.49 -4.27
C ALA A 53 15.77 16.04 -3.36
N PRO A 54 15.05 16.96 -2.69
CA PRO A 54 13.91 16.59 -1.83
C PRO A 54 12.83 15.75 -2.52
N GLY A 55 12.67 15.90 -3.85
CA GLY A 55 11.76 15.09 -4.65
C GLY A 55 12.24 13.65 -4.92
N GLN A 56 13.55 13.39 -4.83
CA GLN A 56 14.14 12.05 -4.99
C GLN A 56 14.09 11.24 -3.68
N LEU A 57 14.12 11.92 -2.53
CA LEU A 57 13.80 11.30 -1.23
C LEU A 57 12.36 10.73 -1.24
N VAL A 58 11.49 11.39 -2.02
CA VAL A 58 10.23 10.90 -2.60
C VAL A 58 10.20 9.44 -2.96
N GLN A 59 10.71 9.28 -4.16
CA GLN A 59 10.76 8.07 -4.92
C GLN A 59 11.49 6.96 -4.18
N ALA A 60 12.50 7.30 -3.37
CA ALA A 60 13.28 6.32 -2.63
C ALA A 60 12.52 5.65 -1.47
N PHE A 61 11.44 6.26 -0.96
CA PHE A 61 10.71 5.76 0.21
C PHE A 61 9.19 5.66 -0.02
N SER A 62 8.78 5.47 -1.29
CA SER A 62 7.37 5.44 -1.70
C SER A 62 6.56 4.41 -0.90
N ALA A 63 7.06 3.17 -0.79
CA ALA A 63 6.34 2.04 -0.19
C ALA A 63 6.25 2.17 1.34
N THR A 64 7.35 2.59 1.98
CA THR A 64 7.36 2.85 3.43
C THR A 64 6.37 3.95 3.81
N VAL A 65 6.40 5.07 3.08
CA VAL A 65 5.54 6.23 3.37
C VAL A 65 4.06 5.90 3.14
N ASP A 66 3.74 5.19 2.05
CA ASP A 66 2.36 4.79 1.75
C ASP A 66 1.80 3.85 2.82
N THR A 67 2.52 2.75 3.11
CA THR A 67 2.09 1.75 4.10
C THR A 67 1.94 2.39 5.49
N ALA A 68 2.88 3.25 5.91
CA ALA A 68 2.78 3.95 7.18
C ALA A 68 1.56 4.88 7.24
N ALA A 69 1.30 5.64 6.17
CA ALA A 69 0.16 6.54 6.11
C ALA A 69 -1.17 5.77 6.20
N TRP A 70 -1.30 4.66 5.49
CA TRP A 70 -2.48 3.80 5.56
C TRP A 70 -2.67 3.14 6.93
N VAL A 71 -1.59 2.62 7.54
CA VAL A 71 -1.67 2.04 8.89
C VAL A 71 -2.11 3.10 9.91
N ILE A 72 -1.58 4.33 9.84
CA ILE A 72 -2.01 5.42 10.72
C ILE A 72 -3.51 5.71 10.51
N LEU A 73 -4.00 5.79 9.27
CA LEU A 73 -5.42 5.98 8.99
C LEU A 73 -6.28 4.87 9.56
N LEU A 74 -5.84 3.63 9.43
CA LEU A 74 -6.52 2.45 9.96
C LEU A 74 -6.58 2.48 11.50
N LEU A 75 -5.48 2.87 12.17
CA LEU A 75 -5.45 3.05 13.62
C LEU A 75 -6.33 4.21 14.08
N LEU A 76 -6.36 5.33 13.35
CA LEU A 76 -7.27 6.45 13.63
C LEU A 76 -8.73 6.02 13.49
N PHE A 77 -9.05 5.26 12.44
CA PHE A 77 -10.39 4.74 12.22
C PHE A 77 -10.83 3.79 13.34
N GLU A 78 -9.95 2.87 13.76
CA GLU A 78 -10.19 1.98 14.89
C GLU A 78 -10.40 2.77 16.19
N LEU A 79 -9.58 3.79 16.42
CA LEU A 79 -9.69 4.67 17.59
C LEU A 79 -11.05 5.37 17.63
N GLU A 80 -11.52 5.88 16.48
CA GLU A 80 -12.81 6.57 16.35
C GLU A 80 -14.02 5.63 16.46
N THR A 81 -13.91 4.37 16.04
CA THR A 81 -15.05 3.45 15.97
C THR A 81 -15.19 2.50 17.16
N SER A 82 -14.10 2.23 17.87
CA SER A 82 -14.08 1.17 18.89
C SER A 82 -13.50 1.56 20.25
N VAL A 83 -12.75 2.68 20.32
CA VAL A 83 -12.03 3.08 21.54
C VAL A 83 -12.58 4.38 22.13
N LEU A 84 -12.83 5.39 21.29
CA LEU A 84 -13.33 6.70 21.72
C LEU A 84 -14.85 6.75 21.66
N ASP A 85 -15.48 7.17 22.76
CA ASP A 85 -16.90 7.54 22.73
C ASP A 85 -17.10 8.89 22.04
N ASP A 86 -18.24 9.08 21.38
CA ASP A 86 -18.64 10.34 20.72
C ASP A 86 -18.51 11.58 21.63
N SER A 87 -18.65 11.41 22.95
CA SER A 87 -18.49 12.51 23.92
C SER A 87 -17.06 13.01 24.06
N GLN A 88 -16.07 12.16 23.75
CA GLN A 88 -14.65 12.45 23.90
C GLN A 88 -14.06 13.14 22.65
N ILE A 89 -14.71 12.99 21.48
CA ILE A 89 -14.29 13.59 20.21
C ILE A 89 -14.75 15.06 20.12
N ARG A 90 -14.14 15.93 20.94
CA ARG A 90 -14.47 17.36 21.01
C ARG A 90 -13.23 18.24 20.93
N GLY A 91 -13.41 19.48 20.44
CA GLY A 91 -12.38 20.52 20.45
C GLY A 91 -11.07 20.07 19.82
N GLY A 92 -9.98 20.10 20.60
CA GLY A 92 -8.62 19.78 20.15
C GLY A 92 -8.45 18.34 19.65
N VAL A 93 -9.11 17.35 20.26
CA VAL A 93 -9.02 15.95 19.84
C VAL A 93 -9.54 15.80 18.41
N ARG A 94 -10.69 16.40 18.11
CA ARG A 94 -11.28 16.39 16.77
C ARG A 94 -10.35 17.05 15.73
N TRP A 95 -9.73 18.19 16.08
CA TRP A 95 -8.77 18.85 15.19
C TRP A 95 -7.51 18.00 14.95
N ALA A 96 -7.00 17.33 15.97
CA ALA A 96 -5.87 16.42 15.84
C ALA A 96 -6.21 15.24 14.91
N LEU A 97 -7.35 14.56 15.12
CA LEU A 97 -7.79 13.44 14.28
C LEU A 97 -7.93 13.85 12.81
N HIS A 98 -8.60 14.99 12.53
CA HIS A 98 -8.73 15.50 11.17
C HIS A 98 -7.39 15.95 10.58
N GLY A 99 -6.52 16.56 11.39
CA GLY A 99 -5.20 17.03 10.97
C GLY A 99 -4.28 15.87 10.56
N ILE A 100 -4.18 14.84 11.40
CA ILE A 100 -3.39 13.64 11.11
C ILE A 100 -3.95 12.94 9.87
N ARG A 101 -5.27 12.79 9.76
CA ARG A 101 -5.92 12.21 8.57
C ARG A 101 -5.57 12.98 7.30
N GLY A 102 -5.66 14.31 7.34
CA GLY A 102 -5.28 15.16 6.21
C GLY A 102 -3.82 15.00 5.81
N LEU A 103 -2.92 14.90 6.80
CA LEU A 103 -1.50 14.64 6.57
C LEU A 103 -1.26 13.27 5.93
N CYS A 104 -1.92 12.22 6.41
CA CYS A 104 -1.83 10.88 5.81
C CYS A 104 -2.30 10.88 4.34
N TYR A 105 -3.41 11.57 4.02
CA TYR A 105 -3.85 11.68 2.63
C TYR A 105 -2.84 12.42 1.74
N VAL A 106 -2.17 13.44 2.26
CA VAL A 106 -1.07 14.10 1.54
C VAL A 106 0.05 13.10 1.28
N PHE A 107 0.46 12.31 2.28
CA PHE A 107 1.49 11.29 2.10
C PHE A 107 1.12 10.16 1.13
N ILE A 108 -0.14 9.70 1.13
CA ILE A 108 -0.61 8.70 0.16
C ILE A 108 -0.55 9.24 -1.28
N VAL A 109 -1.06 10.46 -1.50
CA VAL A 109 -0.98 11.10 -2.83
C VAL A 109 0.48 11.32 -3.22
N TYR A 110 1.33 11.66 -2.26
CA TYR A 110 2.75 11.88 -2.48
C TYR A 110 3.47 10.58 -2.86
N ALA A 111 3.21 9.48 -2.15
CA ALA A 111 3.75 8.16 -2.47
C ALA A 111 3.28 7.66 -3.84
N PHE A 112 2.01 7.92 -4.22
CA PHE A 112 1.52 7.64 -5.56
C PHE A 112 2.37 8.30 -6.66
N PHE A 113 2.81 9.54 -6.46
CA PHE A 113 3.74 10.19 -7.39
C PHE A 113 5.16 9.61 -7.32
N GLY A 114 5.57 9.06 -6.17
CA GLY A 114 6.80 8.29 -6.01
C GLY A 114 6.84 7.05 -6.91
N TYR A 115 5.82 6.18 -6.82
CA TYR A 115 5.67 5.02 -7.70
C TYR A 115 5.66 5.41 -9.18
N TYR A 116 4.98 6.51 -9.54
CA TYR A 116 5.02 7.00 -10.92
C TYR A 116 6.43 7.49 -11.33
N GLY A 117 7.17 8.06 -10.38
CA GLY A 117 8.55 8.49 -10.56
C GLY A 117 9.51 7.34 -10.89
N GLU A 118 9.29 6.14 -10.33
CA GLU A 118 10.09 4.94 -10.60
C GLU A 118 9.98 4.45 -12.05
N VAL A 119 8.85 4.72 -12.73
CA VAL A 119 8.65 4.31 -14.12
C VAL A 119 9.59 5.03 -15.08
N ALA A 120 9.87 6.32 -14.85
CA ALA A 120 10.62 7.13 -15.82
C ALA A 120 12.09 6.67 -16.03
N PRO A 121 12.89 6.40 -14.98
CA PRO A 121 14.25 5.86 -15.12
C PRO A 121 14.33 4.57 -15.94
N LEU A 122 13.31 3.70 -15.85
CA LEU A 122 13.27 2.42 -16.58
C LEU A 122 13.11 2.57 -18.10
N HIS A 123 12.80 3.77 -18.58
CA HIS A 123 12.72 4.11 -20.01
C HIS A 123 13.90 4.95 -20.49
N ALA A 124 14.66 5.57 -19.58
CA ALA A 124 15.84 6.38 -19.88
C ALA A 124 17.10 5.49 -20.03
N LEU A 125 17.12 4.67 -21.09
CA LEU A 125 18.15 3.65 -21.31
C LEU A 125 19.20 4.06 -22.34
N ILE A 126 20.44 3.66 -22.09
CA ILE A 126 21.55 3.77 -23.05
C ILE A 126 22.09 2.36 -23.31
N PRO A 127 22.19 1.90 -24.56
CA PRO A 127 22.81 0.61 -24.87
C PRO A 127 24.27 0.57 -24.41
N TYR A 128 24.63 -0.48 -23.67
CA TYR A 128 26.01 -0.74 -23.28
C TYR A 128 26.69 -1.60 -24.33
N ALA A 129 27.78 -1.10 -24.91
CA ALA A 129 28.51 -1.76 -26.00
C ALA A 129 29.82 -2.45 -25.56
N GLY A 130 30.20 -2.32 -24.28
CA GLY A 130 31.38 -2.96 -23.73
C GLY A 130 31.15 -4.41 -23.30
N ASP A 131 32.19 -5.04 -22.79
CA ASP A 131 32.09 -6.32 -22.09
C ASP A 131 31.65 -6.07 -20.62
N PRO A 132 30.45 -6.51 -20.20
CA PRO A 132 30.00 -6.36 -18.82
C PRO A 132 31.00 -6.90 -17.81
N CYS A 133 31.66 -8.03 -18.11
CA CYS A 133 32.61 -8.65 -17.18
C CYS A 133 33.88 -7.84 -16.95
N ALA A 134 34.19 -6.87 -17.82
CA ALA A 134 35.30 -5.94 -17.60
C ALA A 134 35.03 -4.96 -16.44
N LEU A 135 33.78 -4.80 -16.02
CA LEU A 135 33.37 -3.89 -14.94
C LEU A 135 33.38 -4.55 -13.55
N VAL A 136 33.66 -5.85 -13.46
CA VAL A 136 33.72 -6.58 -12.19
C VAL A 136 34.76 -5.94 -11.27
N GLY A 137 34.37 -5.69 -10.01
CA GLY A 137 35.24 -5.04 -9.02
C GLY A 137 35.36 -3.52 -9.15
N GLN A 138 34.52 -2.88 -9.97
CA GLN A 138 34.44 -1.42 -10.11
C GLN A 138 33.14 -0.85 -9.52
N ASP A 139 32.56 -1.51 -8.51
CA ASP A 139 31.31 -1.11 -7.82
C ASP A 139 30.06 -1.01 -8.72
N TRP A 140 30.06 -1.73 -9.84
CA TRP A 140 28.88 -1.88 -10.68
C TRP A 140 27.89 -2.86 -10.08
N SER A 141 26.61 -2.59 -10.27
CA SER A 141 25.51 -3.49 -9.91
C SER A 141 24.76 -3.96 -11.17
N VAL A 142 24.07 -5.09 -11.05
CA VAL A 142 23.14 -5.61 -12.05
C VAL A 142 21.72 -5.58 -11.49
N MET A 143 20.78 -5.08 -12.30
CA MET A 143 19.36 -5.09 -12.02
C MET A 143 18.77 -6.47 -12.34
N LEU A 144 18.30 -7.15 -11.30
CA LEU A 144 17.61 -8.44 -11.40
C LEU A 144 16.10 -8.22 -11.57
N ASN A 145 15.53 -7.30 -10.80
CA ASN A 145 14.12 -6.89 -10.87
C ASN A 145 13.96 -5.39 -10.56
N LEU A 146 12.74 -4.89 -10.33
CA LEU A 146 12.49 -3.47 -10.06
C LEU A 146 13.33 -2.92 -8.88
N ASP A 147 13.27 -3.61 -7.74
CA ASP A 147 13.94 -3.24 -6.50
C ASP A 147 15.00 -4.27 -6.04
N ASP A 148 15.34 -5.21 -6.92
CA ASP A 148 16.33 -6.25 -6.65
C ASP A 148 17.60 -6.01 -7.48
N PHE A 149 18.69 -5.73 -6.77
CA PHE A 149 20.00 -5.43 -7.33
C PHE A 149 21.06 -6.32 -6.69
N ALA A 150 22.00 -6.79 -7.51
CA ALA A 150 23.17 -7.51 -7.03
C ALA A 150 24.45 -6.81 -7.48
N LEU A 151 25.51 -6.92 -6.68
CA LEU A 151 26.84 -6.51 -7.12
C LEU A 151 27.27 -7.33 -8.33
N LEU A 152 27.93 -6.68 -9.29
CA LEU A 152 28.44 -7.34 -10.48
C LEU A 152 29.62 -8.25 -10.12
N ASP A 153 29.50 -9.52 -10.49
CA ASP A 153 30.51 -10.55 -10.24
C ASP A 153 30.77 -11.39 -11.49
N ALA A 154 31.70 -12.35 -11.37
CA ALA A 154 32.11 -13.18 -12.49
C ALA A 154 30.99 -14.13 -13.00
N ALA A 155 29.98 -14.43 -12.18
CA ALA A 155 28.87 -15.28 -12.57
C ALA A 155 27.82 -14.46 -13.33
N ASN A 156 27.27 -13.43 -12.67
CA ASN A 156 26.16 -12.65 -13.21
C ASN A 156 26.54 -11.79 -14.42
N CYS A 157 27.81 -11.37 -14.56
CA CYS A 157 28.26 -10.65 -15.75
C CYS A 157 28.23 -11.51 -17.02
N SER A 158 28.48 -12.82 -16.86
CA SER A 158 28.52 -13.78 -17.97
C SER A 158 27.14 -14.28 -18.38
N ASP A 159 26.20 -14.27 -17.42
CA ASP A 159 24.80 -14.64 -17.63
C ASP A 159 23.95 -13.47 -18.17
N LEU A 160 24.51 -12.26 -18.23
CA LEU A 160 23.79 -11.07 -18.67
C LEU A 160 23.49 -11.12 -20.17
N ALA A 161 22.25 -11.44 -20.52
CA ALA A 161 21.81 -11.56 -21.90
C ALA A 161 21.85 -10.21 -22.64
N ALA A 162 22.45 -10.20 -23.84
CA ALA A 162 22.43 -9.06 -24.73
C ALA A 162 21.03 -8.86 -25.36
N PRO A 163 20.59 -7.61 -25.61
CA PRO A 163 21.30 -6.35 -25.37
C PRO A 163 21.32 -5.94 -23.90
N VAL A 164 22.46 -5.35 -23.49
CA VAL A 164 22.68 -4.79 -22.14
C VAL A 164 22.49 -3.29 -22.19
N TYR A 165 21.91 -2.72 -21.14
CA TYR A 165 21.65 -1.29 -21.01
C TYR A 165 22.21 -0.74 -19.70
N THR A 166 22.52 0.55 -19.71
CA THR A 166 22.70 1.36 -18.50
C THR A 166 21.50 2.28 -18.33
N LEU A 167 21.09 2.53 -17.08
CA LEU A 167 20.05 3.49 -16.76
C LEU A 167 20.67 4.89 -16.60
N THR A 168 20.03 5.92 -17.14
CA THR A 168 20.61 7.28 -17.15
C THR A 168 20.67 7.91 -15.76
N ASP A 169 19.66 7.63 -14.94
CA ASP A 169 19.50 8.22 -13.61
C ASP A 169 20.16 7.39 -12.50
N PHE A 170 20.59 6.16 -12.81
CA PHE A 170 21.30 5.28 -11.89
C PHE A 170 22.75 5.12 -12.34
N SER A 171 23.68 5.65 -11.56
CA SER A 171 25.09 5.46 -11.88
C SER A 171 25.48 4.00 -11.62
N GLN A 172 26.21 3.41 -12.58
CA GLN A 172 26.85 2.10 -12.45
C GLN A 172 25.89 0.89 -12.30
N VAL A 173 24.71 0.95 -12.92
CA VAL A 173 23.78 -0.19 -13.00
C VAL A 173 23.69 -0.72 -14.43
N LEU A 174 23.87 -2.03 -14.60
CA LEU A 174 23.59 -2.77 -15.84
C LEU A 174 22.23 -3.48 -15.75
N ALA A 175 21.52 -3.55 -16.86
CA ALA A 175 20.28 -4.31 -16.95
C ALA A 175 20.15 -5.03 -18.30
N SER A 176 19.59 -6.23 -18.28
CA SER A 176 19.24 -6.98 -19.49
C SER A 176 17.89 -6.53 -20.03
N GLY A 177 17.61 -6.82 -21.30
CA GLY A 177 16.28 -6.57 -21.86
C GLY A 177 15.13 -7.26 -21.11
N GLU A 178 15.39 -8.45 -20.56
CA GLU A 178 14.40 -9.22 -19.79
C GLU A 178 14.16 -8.61 -18.42
N SER A 179 15.21 -8.33 -17.64
CA SER A 179 15.06 -7.70 -16.32
C SER A 179 14.43 -6.31 -16.39
N LEU A 180 14.75 -5.52 -17.44
CA LEU A 180 14.07 -4.24 -17.68
C LEU A 180 12.59 -4.38 -17.99
N GLN A 181 12.22 -5.42 -18.74
CA GLN A 181 10.81 -5.66 -19.03
C GLN A 181 10.06 -6.06 -17.76
N ALA A 182 10.63 -6.97 -16.96
CA ALA A 182 10.07 -7.36 -15.67
C ALA A 182 9.89 -6.16 -14.73
N ALA A 183 10.95 -5.36 -14.55
CA ALA A 183 10.93 -4.16 -13.72
C ALA A 183 9.83 -3.17 -14.15
N ARG A 184 9.66 -2.93 -15.45
CA ARG A 184 8.59 -2.03 -15.96
C ARG A 184 7.19 -2.53 -15.63
N TRP A 185 6.95 -3.83 -15.75
CA TRP A 185 5.63 -4.39 -15.44
C TRP A 185 5.32 -4.31 -13.95
N LEU A 186 6.31 -4.52 -13.09
CA LEU A 186 6.16 -4.33 -11.65
C LEU A 186 5.90 -2.86 -11.31
N ALA A 187 6.70 -1.93 -11.85
CA ALA A 187 6.53 -0.50 -11.55
C ALA A 187 5.13 0.00 -11.98
N TRP A 188 4.63 -0.45 -13.13
CA TRP A 188 3.25 -0.15 -13.53
C TRP A 188 2.21 -0.82 -12.64
N THR A 189 2.49 -2.00 -12.10
CA THR A 189 1.62 -2.68 -11.13
C THR A 189 1.52 -1.86 -9.85
N ASP A 190 2.62 -1.30 -9.34
CA ASP A 190 2.64 -0.47 -8.14
C ASP A 190 1.82 0.81 -8.34
N VAL A 191 2.03 1.50 -9.47
CA VAL A 191 1.25 2.69 -9.86
C VAL A 191 -0.24 2.37 -9.95
N VAL A 192 -0.60 1.27 -10.63
CA VAL A 192 -2.00 0.85 -10.77
C VAL A 192 -2.60 0.51 -9.42
N ASN A 193 -1.91 -0.26 -8.58
CA ASN A 193 -2.39 -0.65 -7.27
C ASN A 193 -2.64 0.57 -6.37
N ALA A 194 -1.67 1.47 -6.24
CA ALA A 194 -1.81 2.68 -5.44
C ALA A 194 -2.97 3.56 -5.94
N GLY A 195 -3.09 3.74 -7.27
CA GLY A 195 -4.19 4.48 -7.87
C GLY A 195 -5.56 3.84 -7.64
N VAL A 196 -5.64 2.50 -7.70
CA VAL A 196 -6.88 1.75 -7.45
C VAL A 196 -7.30 1.87 -5.98
N TRP A 197 -6.38 1.80 -5.02
CA TRP A 197 -6.70 2.00 -3.60
C TRP A 197 -7.26 3.40 -3.31
N ILE A 198 -6.63 4.44 -3.87
CA ILE A 198 -7.17 5.81 -3.77
C ILE A 198 -8.59 5.86 -4.35
N LEU A 199 -8.81 5.24 -5.52
CA LEU A 199 -10.12 5.21 -6.16
C LEU A 199 -11.15 4.43 -5.34
N VAL A 200 -10.77 3.33 -4.68
CA VAL A 200 -11.63 2.59 -3.74
C VAL A 200 -12.11 3.50 -2.63
N VAL A 201 -11.21 4.26 -1.99
CA VAL A 201 -11.59 5.20 -0.94
C VAL A 201 -12.50 6.31 -1.46
N VAL A 202 -12.20 6.90 -2.62
CA VAL A 202 -13.06 7.91 -3.25
C VAL A 202 -14.46 7.36 -3.52
N VAL A 203 -14.56 6.14 -4.04
CA VAL A 203 -15.84 5.49 -4.34
C VAL A 203 -16.64 5.24 -3.06
N LEU A 204 -15.99 4.76 -1.99
CA LEU A 204 -16.62 4.57 -0.68
C LEU A 204 -17.10 5.90 -0.10
N GLU A 205 -16.30 6.96 -0.18
CA GLU A 205 -16.68 8.27 0.34
C GLU A 205 -17.86 8.89 -0.44
N VAL A 206 -17.84 8.79 -1.76
CA VAL A 206 -18.96 9.23 -2.62
C VAL A 206 -20.24 8.49 -2.27
N GLU A 207 -20.17 7.18 -2.07
CA GLU A 207 -21.32 6.37 -1.67
C GLU A 207 -21.91 6.85 -0.34
N VAL A 208 -21.09 7.00 0.70
CA VAL A 208 -21.54 7.45 2.02
C VAL A 208 -22.16 8.85 1.92
N ARG A 209 -21.54 9.77 1.17
CA ARG A 209 -22.08 11.13 0.98
C ARG A 209 -23.43 11.14 0.24
N LEU A 210 -23.61 10.28 -0.77
CA LEU A 210 -24.88 10.17 -1.48
C LEU A 210 -25.97 9.51 -0.61
N GLN A 211 -25.60 8.53 0.22
CA GLN A 211 -26.50 7.89 1.19
C GLN A 211 -27.03 8.91 2.20
N LEU A 212 -26.15 9.73 2.78
CA LEU A 212 -26.51 10.79 3.74
C LEU A 212 -27.43 11.87 3.13
N ARG A 213 -27.32 12.13 1.82
CA ARG A 213 -28.16 13.11 1.10
C ARG A 213 -29.49 12.52 0.61
N GLY A 214 -29.75 11.24 0.83
CA GLY A 214 -30.94 10.55 0.30
C GLY A 214 -30.96 10.43 -1.23
N GLY A 215 -29.83 10.64 -1.90
CA GLY A 215 -29.71 10.70 -3.37
C GLY A 215 -29.38 9.38 -4.05
N LEU A 216 -29.48 8.25 -3.33
CA LEU A 216 -29.12 6.93 -3.85
C LEU A 216 -30.22 6.40 -4.79
N THR A 217 -29.99 6.50 -6.10
CA THR A 217 -30.84 5.82 -7.08
C THR A 217 -30.41 4.36 -7.27
N ALA A 218 -31.32 3.49 -7.70
CA ALA A 218 -31.01 2.09 -7.99
C ALA A 218 -29.92 1.96 -9.07
N ALA A 219 -29.89 2.88 -10.05
CA ALA A 219 -28.85 2.94 -11.07
C ALA A 219 -27.47 3.31 -10.49
N ALA A 220 -27.41 4.29 -9.59
CA ALA A 220 -26.15 4.68 -8.93
C ALA A 220 -25.60 3.53 -8.05
N LEU A 221 -26.48 2.80 -7.36
CA LEU A 221 -26.11 1.60 -6.62
C LEU A 221 -25.53 0.50 -7.51
N ALA A 222 -26.17 0.23 -8.66
CA ALA A 222 -25.70 -0.78 -9.60
C ALA A 222 -24.33 -0.41 -10.19
N LEU A 223 -24.14 0.86 -10.59
CA LEU A 223 -22.87 1.35 -11.09
C LEU A 223 -21.76 1.24 -10.04
N ASN A 224 -22.03 1.65 -8.80
CA ASN A 224 -21.06 1.57 -7.71
C ASN A 224 -20.64 0.11 -7.43
N LYS A 225 -21.60 -0.82 -7.45
CA LYS A 225 -21.31 -2.25 -7.30
C LYS A 225 -20.38 -2.78 -8.40
N VAL A 226 -20.62 -2.41 -9.66
CA VAL A 226 -19.75 -2.80 -10.79
C VAL A 226 -18.37 -2.18 -10.64
N LEU A 227 -18.30 -0.89 -10.28
CA LEU A 227 -17.04 -0.20 -10.09
C LEU A 227 -16.20 -0.86 -9.00
N LYS A 228 -16.77 -1.11 -7.81
CA LYS A 228 -16.08 -1.85 -6.74
C LYS A 228 -15.60 -3.22 -7.19
N PHE A 229 -16.44 -3.97 -7.92
CA PHE A 229 -16.06 -5.29 -8.42
C PHE A 229 -14.83 -5.21 -9.35
N VAL A 230 -14.79 -4.22 -10.26
CA VAL A 230 -13.64 -3.99 -11.13
C VAL A 230 -12.41 -3.58 -10.32
N LEU A 231 -12.53 -2.64 -9.38
CA LEU A 231 -11.41 -2.16 -8.57
C LEU A 231 -10.80 -3.27 -7.71
N TYR A 232 -11.62 -4.02 -6.97
CA TYR A 232 -11.12 -5.16 -6.21
C TYR A 232 -10.54 -6.24 -7.13
N GLY A 233 -11.14 -6.47 -8.31
CA GLY A 233 -10.57 -7.38 -9.30
C GLY A 233 -9.16 -6.98 -9.75
N LEU A 234 -8.91 -5.68 -9.94
CA LEU A 234 -7.57 -5.15 -10.24
C LEU A 234 -6.60 -5.34 -9.07
N LEU A 235 -7.03 -5.09 -7.82
CA LEU A 235 -6.20 -5.31 -6.63
C LEU A 235 -5.82 -6.78 -6.47
N PHE A 236 -6.76 -7.71 -6.67
CA PHE A 236 -6.47 -9.15 -6.65
C PHE A 236 -5.54 -9.56 -7.79
N ALA A 237 -5.65 -8.95 -8.98
CA ALA A 237 -4.75 -9.21 -10.09
C ALA A 237 -3.32 -8.70 -9.80
N ALA A 238 -3.18 -7.52 -9.20
CA ALA A 238 -1.89 -6.98 -8.74
C ALA A 238 -1.25 -7.90 -7.70
N ALA A 239 -2.00 -8.29 -6.65
CA ALA A 239 -1.56 -9.27 -5.66
C ALA A 239 -1.06 -10.57 -6.30
N ALA A 240 -1.86 -11.16 -7.21
CA ALA A 240 -1.47 -12.37 -7.90
C ALA A 240 -0.21 -12.18 -8.79
N TYR A 241 -0.03 -11.00 -9.37
CA TYR A 241 1.14 -10.69 -10.19
C TYR A 241 2.42 -10.60 -9.36
N TRP A 242 2.42 -9.86 -8.24
CA TRP A 242 3.58 -9.84 -7.32
C TRP A 242 3.92 -11.24 -6.82
N GLY A 243 2.92 -12.06 -6.48
CA GLY A 243 3.17 -13.43 -6.01
C GLY A 243 3.82 -14.36 -7.04
N VAL A 244 3.88 -13.98 -8.32
CA VAL A 244 4.51 -14.75 -9.40
C VAL A 244 5.77 -14.09 -9.95
N ALA A 245 5.79 -12.76 -10.04
CA ALA A 245 6.83 -12.01 -10.75
C ALA A 245 7.54 -10.94 -9.90
N GLY A 246 6.96 -10.57 -8.76
CA GLY A 246 7.51 -9.56 -7.86
C GLY A 246 8.02 -10.18 -6.56
N ASP A 247 8.16 -9.33 -5.55
CA ASP A 247 8.64 -9.77 -4.25
C ASP A 247 7.52 -10.31 -3.37
N PHE A 248 7.89 -11.22 -2.47
CA PHE A 248 6.94 -11.83 -1.55
C PHE A 248 6.33 -10.79 -0.61
N LEU A 249 7.07 -9.73 -0.26
CA LEU A 249 6.60 -8.67 0.61
C LEU A 249 5.41 -7.94 0.00
N ASP A 250 5.46 -7.57 -1.28
CA ASP A 250 4.37 -6.87 -1.97
C ASP A 250 3.09 -7.73 -2.02
N PHE A 251 3.23 -9.00 -2.37
CA PHE A 251 2.11 -9.95 -2.35
C PHE A 251 1.49 -10.07 -0.97
N TRP A 252 2.35 -10.21 0.05
CA TRP A 252 1.95 -10.35 1.44
C TRP A 252 1.23 -9.12 1.96
N ASP A 253 1.78 -7.92 1.69
CA ASP A 253 1.18 -6.65 2.06
C ASP A 253 -0.17 -6.45 1.39
N ALA A 254 -0.27 -6.68 0.07
CA ALA A 254 -1.52 -6.59 -0.67
C ALA A 254 -2.60 -7.54 -0.13
N ALA A 255 -2.21 -8.78 0.22
CA ALA A 255 -3.11 -9.75 0.81
C ALA A 255 -3.62 -9.30 2.20
N LEU A 256 -2.73 -8.75 3.03
CA LEU A 256 -3.08 -8.20 4.34
C LEU A 256 -4.01 -6.98 4.21
N TRP A 257 -3.80 -6.09 3.24
CA TRP A 257 -4.67 -4.94 3.02
C TRP A 257 -6.07 -5.34 2.55
N LEU A 258 -6.17 -6.25 1.58
CA LEU A 258 -7.44 -6.80 1.14
C LEU A 258 -8.19 -7.47 2.31
N PHE A 259 -7.46 -8.13 3.21
CA PHE A 259 -8.03 -8.72 4.42
C PHE A 259 -8.42 -7.66 5.47
N ALA A 260 -7.60 -6.63 5.67
CA ALA A 260 -7.85 -5.55 6.61
C ALA A 260 -9.11 -4.74 6.27
N PHE A 261 -9.39 -4.54 4.98
CA PHE A 261 -10.62 -3.90 4.53
C PHE A 261 -11.88 -4.64 4.97
N ILE A 262 -11.85 -5.97 5.06
CA ILE A 262 -12.97 -6.76 5.60
C ILE A 262 -13.22 -6.40 7.07
N PHE A 263 -12.15 -6.20 7.86
CA PHE A 263 -12.30 -5.78 9.26
C PHE A 263 -12.86 -4.38 9.42
N ILE A 264 -12.47 -3.45 8.53
CA ILE A 264 -13.04 -2.10 8.51
C ILE A 264 -14.56 -2.19 8.30
N GLU A 265 -15.03 -2.97 7.32
CA GLU A 265 -16.46 -3.14 7.07
C GLU A 265 -17.20 -3.77 8.26
N LEU A 266 -16.62 -4.82 8.87
CA LEU A 266 -17.22 -5.49 10.03
C LEU A 266 -17.26 -4.60 11.28
N ASN A 267 -16.22 -3.79 11.53
CA ASN A 267 -16.21 -2.81 12.62
C ASN A 267 -17.34 -1.78 12.44
N VAL A 268 -17.59 -1.29 11.22
CA VAL A 268 -18.70 -0.36 10.95
C VAL A 268 -20.04 -1.02 11.30
N PHE A 269 -20.24 -2.30 10.97
CA PHE A 269 -21.49 -3.00 11.28
C PHE A 269 -21.71 -3.18 12.78
N GLU A 270 -20.67 -3.53 13.55
CA GLU A 270 -20.76 -3.60 15.02
C GLU A 270 -21.10 -2.23 15.62
N TRP A 271 -20.42 -1.16 15.21
CA TRP A 271 -20.69 0.20 15.69
C TRP A 271 -22.13 0.67 15.38
N GLN A 272 -22.65 0.34 14.18
CA GLN A 272 -24.05 0.61 13.82
C GLN A 272 -25.04 -0.21 14.66
N TYR A 273 -24.70 -1.46 15.01
CA TYR A 273 -25.51 -2.31 15.87
C TYR A 273 -25.60 -1.71 17.29
N GLU A 274 -24.47 -1.40 17.90
CA GLU A 274 -24.40 -0.78 19.24
C GLU A 274 -25.16 0.56 19.28
N SER A 275 -24.97 1.42 18.27
CA SER A 275 -25.67 2.71 18.16
C SER A 275 -27.19 2.57 18.07
N ARG A 276 -27.70 1.54 17.38
CA ARG A 276 -29.15 1.27 17.28
C ARG A 276 -29.70 0.76 18.61
N GLN A 277 -28.98 -0.13 19.30
CA GLN A 277 -29.39 -0.62 20.61
C GLN A 277 -29.41 0.50 21.66
N GLY A 278 -28.36 1.32 21.73
CA GLY A 278 -28.29 2.44 22.67
C GLY A 278 -29.44 3.44 22.48
N ARG A 279 -29.84 3.70 21.23
CA ARG A 279 -31.02 4.52 20.92
C ARG A 279 -32.33 3.85 21.34
N ALA A 280 -32.46 2.55 21.16
CA ALA A 280 -33.67 1.81 21.56
C ALA A 280 -33.84 1.82 23.09
N VAL A 281 -32.75 1.63 23.85
CA VAL A 281 -32.75 1.70 25.31
C VAL A 281 -33.01 3.12 25.82
N ALA A 282 -32.47 4.15 25.17
CA ALA A 282 -32.74 5.54 25.55
C ALA A 282 -34.19 5.98 25.25
N ALA A 283 -34.91 5.26 24.39
CA ALA A 283 -36.29 5.54 24.00
C ALA A 283 -37.35 4.74 24.80
N SER A 284 -36.92 3.78 25.63
CA SER A 284 -37.76 2.98 26.53
C SER A 284 -37.74 3.52 27.95
#